data_AF-A0A286XC45-F1
#
_entry.id   AF-A0A286XC45-F1
#
_cell.length_a   1.000
_cell.length_b   1.000
_cell.length_c   1.000
_cell.angle_alpha   90.00
_cell.angle_beta   90.00
_cell.angle_gamma   90.00
#
_symmetry.space_group_name_H-M   'P 1'
#
loop_
_entity.id
_entity.type
_entity.pdbx_description
1 polymer ?
#
loop_
_entity_poly.entity_id
_entity_poly.type
_entity_poly.pdbx_seq_one_letter_code
_entity_poly.pdbx_strand_id
1 'polypeptide(L)' 'ESVTFEDVAVNFTLEEWALLDPSQKRLYRDVIQETFWNLAAIEVKW' A
#
# COMPACT_ATOMS: atom_id res chain seq x y z
N GLU A 1 17.36 -1.65 12.37
CA GLU A 1 16.81 -0.92 11.21
C GLU A 1 15.29 -1.05 11.27
N SER A 2 14.55 0.06 11.18
CA SER A 2 13.07 0.05 11.28
C SER A 2 12.48 0.19 9.89
N VAL A 3 11.65 -0.78 9.49
CA VAL A 3 10.89 -0.70 8.23
C VAL A 3 9.84 0.39 8.37
N THR A 4 9.82 1.33 7.42
CA THR A 4 8.85 2.42 7.33
C THR A 4 7.77 2.10 6.29
N PHE A 5 6.67 2.85 6.31
CA PHE A 5 5.61 2.69 5.30
C PHE A 5 6.13 2.93 3.87
N GLU A 6 7.09 3.84 3.71
CA GLU A 6 7.70 4.18 2.43
C GLU A 6 8.53 3.01 1.86
N ASP A 7 9.06 2.14 2.72
CA ASP A 7 9.82 0.95 2.30
C ASP A 7 8.92 -0.15 1.72
N VAL A 8 7.61 -0.11 1.98
CA VAL A 8 6.64 -1.14 1.55
C VAL A 8 5.59 -0.62 0.57
N ALA A 9 5.41 0.69 0.45
CA ALA A 9 4.44 1.31 -0.43
C ALA A 9 4.99 1.52 -1.85
N VAL A 10 4.22 1.11 -2.85
CA VAL A 10 4.50 1.45 -4.26
C VAL A 10 3.66 2.68 -4.62
N ASN A 11 4.30 3.82 -4.87
CA ASN A 11 3.57 5.03 -5.30
C ASN A 11 3.50 5.13 -6.82
N PHE A 12 2.31 5.47 -7.32
CA PHE A 12 2.07 5.77 -8.73
C PHE A 12 1.69 7.25 -8.86
N THR A 13 2.23 7.90 -9.89
CA THR A 13 1.68 9.16 -10.40
C THR A 13 0.31 8.93 -11.05
N LEU A 14 -0.44 10.01 -11.34
CA LEU A 14 -1.75 9.89 -11.99
C LEU A 14 -1.63 9.29 -13.41
N GLU A 15 -0.57 9.65 -14.12
CA GLU A 15 -0.24 9.16 -15.45
C GLU A 15 0.10 7.67 -15.42
N GLU A 16 0.94 7.23 -14.47
CA GLU A 16 1.26 5.81 -14.30
C GLU A 16 0.02 5.01 -13.86
N TRP A 17 -0.78 5.56 -12.95
CA TRP A 17 -2.02 4.95 -12.50
C TRP A 17 -3.02 4.75 -13.66
N ALA A 18 -3.10 5.71 -14.58
CA ALA A 18 -3.97 5.60 -15.76
C ALA A 18 -3.58 4.41 -16.64
N LEU A 19 -2.29 4.10 -16.75
CA LEU A 19 -1.73 3.04 -17.58
C LEU A 19 -1.81 1.64 -16.95
N LEU A 20 -2.12 1.53 -15.65
CA LEU A 20 -2.23 0.23 -14.98
C LEU A 20 -3.43 -0.58 -15.48
N ASP A 21 -3.19 -1.88 -15.63
CA ASP A 21 -4.22 -2.86 -15.92
C ASP A 21 -5.23 -2.98 -14.76
N PRO A 22 -6.48 -3.38 -15.03
CA PRO A 22 -7.48 -3.58 -13.98
C PRO A 22 -7.04 -4.54 -12.87
N SER A 23 -6.24 -5.55 -13.20
CA SER A 23 -5.66 -6.49 -12.23
C SER A 23 -4.63 -5.82 -11.32
N GLN A 24 -3.78 -4.95 -11.86
CA GLN A 24 -2.78 -4.20 -11.09
C GLN A 24 -3.43 -3.18 -10.16
N LYS A 25 -4.47 -2.47 -10.62
CA LYS A 25 -5.26 -1.55 -9.78
C LYS A 25 -5.93 -2.26 -8.62
N ARG A 26 -6.41 -3.49 -8.84
CA ARG A 26 -6.99 -4.32 -7.78
C ARG A 26 -5.93 -4.73 -6.77
N LEU A 27 -4.81 -5.28 -7.23
CA LEU A 27 -3.70 -5.68 -6.37
C LEU A 27 -3.18 -4.51 -5.52
N TYR A 28 -3.05 -3.32 -6.11
CA TYR A 28 -2.65 -2.12 -5.38
C TYR A 28 -3.61 -1.80 -4.22
N ARG A 29 -4.92 -1.86 -4.47
CA ARG A 29 -5.93 -1.63 -3.43
C ARG A 29 -5.85 -2.68 -2.32
N ASP A 30 -5.69 -3.95 -2.69
CA ASP A 30 -5.59 -5.06 -1.73
C ASP A 30 -4.36 -4.89 -0.83
N VAL A 31 -3.20 -4.59 -1.42
CA VAL A 31 -1.93 -4.37 -0.68
C VAL A 31 -1.99 -3.14 0.22
N ILE A 32 -2.52 -2.01 -0.25
CA ILE A 32 -2.64 -0.80 0.57
C ILE A 32 -3.64 -1.01 1.72
N GLN A 33 -4.73 -1.74 1.47
CA GLN A 33 -5.69 -2.09 2.50
C GLN A 33 -5.05 -2.98 3.58
N GLU A 34 -4.37 -4.07 3.20
CA GLU A 34 -3.64 -4.91 4.16
C GLU A 34 -2.58 -4.11 4.92
N THR A 35 -1.84 -3.23 4.24
CA THR A 35 -0.83 -2.39 4.89
C THR A 35 -1.46 -1.44 5.91
N PHE A 36 -2.58 -0.79 5.58
CA PHE A 36 -3.30 0.08 6.52
C PHE A 36 -3.77 -0.69 7.76
N TRP A 37 -4.33 -1.89 7.57
CA TRP A 37 -4.81 -2.73 8.67
C TRP A 37 -3.66 -3.25 9.54
N ASN A 38 -2.55 -3.65 8.92
CA ASN A 38 -1.35 -4.04 9.63
C ASN A 38 -0.81 -2.86 10.44
N LEU A 39 -0.70 -1.67 9.86
CA LEU A 39 -0.28 -0.47 10.59
C LEU A 39 -1.22 -0.17 11.76
N ALA A 40 -2.54 -0.19 11.56
CA ALA A 40 -3.50 0.00 12.64
C ALA A 40 -3.37 -1.07 13.74
N ALA A 41 -3.12 -2.32 13.39
CA ALA A 41 -2.90 -3.40 14.35
C ALA A 41 -1.58 -3.27 15.12
N ILE A 42 -0.54 -2.67 14.52
CA ILE A 42 0.75 -2.43 15.17
C ILE A 42 0.73 -1.13 15.99
N GLU A 43 -0.10 -0.16 15.60
CA GLU A 43 -0.35 1.10 16.34
C GLU A 43 -1.23 0.84 17.58
N VAL A 44 -2.15 -0.13 17.52
CA VAL A 44 -2.81 -0.72 18.69
C VAL A 44 -1.85 -1.68 19.41
N LYS A 45 -0.83 -1.11 20.06
CA LYS A 45 -0.04 -1.80 21.09
C LYS A 45 -0.60 -1.43 22.46
N TRP A 46 -0.96 -2.47 23.22
CA TRP A 46 -1.37 -2.46 24.63
C TRP A 46 -0.40 -1.70 25.53
#